data_AF-A0A2Z5UUB0-F1
#
_entry.id   AF-A0A2Z5UUB0-F1
#
_cell.length_a   1.000
_cell.length_b   1.000
_cell.length_c   1.000
_cell.angle_alpha   90.00
_cell.angle_beta   90.00
_cell.angle_gamma   90.00
#
_symmetry.space_group_name_H-M   'P 1'
#
loop_
_entity.id
_entity.type
_entity.pdbx_description
1 polymer ?
#
loop_
_entity_poly.entity_id
_entity_poly.type
_entity_poly.pdbx_seq_one_letter_code
_entity_poly.pdbx_strand_id
1 'polypeptide(L)' 'MRRAHDALTSPSLAIDATSGETHLRHHVSKDGYYRGKKVIAAKE' A
#
# COMPACT_ATOMS: atom_id res chain seq x y z
N MET A 1 -13.37 31.04 -11.20
CA MET A 1 -12.13 30.26 -10.94
C MET A 1 -12.14 29.03 -11.84
N ARG A 2 -11.20 28.90 -12.79
CA ARG A 2 -11.20 27.80 -13.78
C ARG A 2 -10.56 26.50 -13.27
N ARG A 3 -9.57 26.59 -12.36
CA ARG A 3 -8.73 25.46 -11.91
C ARG A 3 -8.87 25.11 -10.42
N ALA A 4 -9.91 25.60 -9.76
CA ALA A 4 -10.10 25.38 -8.31
C ALA A 4 -10.32 23.90 -7.94
N HIS A 5 -10.65 23.05 -8.92
CA HIS A 5 -10.88 21.62 -8.72
C HIS A 5 -9.80 20.72 -9.36
N ASP A 6 -8.71 21.29 -9.89
CA ASP A 6 -7.63 20.54 -10.56
C ASP A 6 -6.64 19.93 -9.56
N ALA A 7 -7.09 19.56 -8.37
CA ALA A 7 -6.25 19.00 -7.31
C ALA A 7 -6.09 17.48 -7.49
N LEU A 8 -4.86 16.99 -7.31
CA LEU A 8 -4.59 15.56 -7.25
C LEU A 8 -5.01 15.00 -5.88
N THR A 9 -5.51 13.78 -5.86
CA THR A 9 -5.88 13.08 -4.63
C THR A 9 -4.79 12.11 -4.22
N SER A 10 -4.34 12.18 -2.97
CA SER A 10 -3.36 11.25 -2.43
C SER A 10 -3.99 9.86 -2.19
N PRO A 11 -3.26 8.77 -2.46
CA PRO A 11 -3.74 7.43 -2.18
C PRO A 11 -3.76 7.12 -0.68
N SER A 12 -4.61 6.18 -0.25
CA SER A 12 -4.62 5.68 1.12
C SER A 12 -3.50 4.65 1.33
N LEU A 13 -2.56 4.99 2.22
CA LEU A 13 -1.44 4.13 2.60
C LEU A 13 -1.70 3.51 3.99
N ALA A 14 -1.20 2.30 4.18
CA ALA A 14 -1.20 1.56 5.44
C ALA A 14 0.21 1.00 5.70
N ILE A 15 0.47 0.58 6.93
CA ILE A 15 1.71 -0.10 7.32
C ILE A 15 1.35 -1.55 7.65
N ASP A 16 2.07 -2.50 7.06
CA ASP A 16 1.89 -3.90 7.42
C ASP A 16 2.41 -4.14 8.85
N ALA A 17 1.62 -4.87 9.65
CA ALA A 17 1.89 -5.03 11.07
C ALA A 17 3.12 -5.90 11.38
N THR A 18 3.54 -6.75 10.44
CA THR A 18 4.64 -7.70 10.66
C THR A 18 5.92 -7.25 9.98
N SER A 19 5.85 -6.79 8.73
CA SER A 19 7.04 -6.31 8.01
C SER A 19 7.37 -4.84 8.27
N GLY A 20 6.43 -4.03 8.76
CA GLY A 20 6.59 -2.58 8.91
C GLY A 20 6.61 -1.81 7.59
N GLU A 21 6.36 -2.49 6.47
CA GLU A 21 6.38 -1.87 5.14
C GLU A 21 5.13 -1.01 4.89
N THR A 22 5.31 0.11 4.19
CA THR A 22 4.18 0.90 3.70
C THR A 22 3.63 0.29 2.42
N HIS A 23 2.31 0.10 2.37
CA HIS A 23 1.60 -0.46 1.23
C HIS A 23 0.28 0.26 1.00
N LEU A 24 -0.30 0.11 -0.19
CA LEU A 24 -1.65 0.60 -0.46
C LEU A 24 -2.65 -0.13 0.45
N ARG A 25 -3.62 0.61 0.99
CA ARG A 25 -4.62 0.02 1.86
C ARG A 25 -5.37 -1.09 1.13
N HIS A 26 -5.46 -2.26 1.76
CA HIS A 26 -6.04 -3.50 1.21
C HIS A 26 -5.26 -4.18 0.08
N HIS A 27 -4.03 -3.76 -0.20
CA HIS A 27 -3.14 -4.43 -1.15
C HIS A 27 -2.06 -5.23 -0.42
N VAL A 28 -1.40 -6.14 -1.14
CA VAL A 28 -0.23 -6.86 -0.64
C VAL A 28 0.99 -5.92 -0.67
N SER A 29 1.86 -6.01 0.34
CA SER A 29 3.13 -5.28 0.41
C SER A 29 4.12 -5.76 -0.65
N LYS A 30 5.20 -5.01 -0.86
CA LYS A 30 6.23 -5.35 -1.84
C LYS A 30 6.91 -6.68 -1.52
N ASP A 31 7.16 -6.95 -0.23
CA ASP A 31 7.74 -8.20 0.24
C ASP A 31 6.72 -9.35 0.34
N GLY A 32 5.49 -9.13 -0.11
CA GLY A 32 4.46 -10.15 -0.18
C GLY A 32 3.66 -10.34 1.09
N TYR A 33 3.59 -9.35 1.98
CA TYR A 33 2.81 -9.42 3.22
C TYR A 33 1.42 -8.79 3.08
N TYR A 34 0.43 -9.41 3.69
CA TYR A 34 -0.90 -8.86 3.83
C TYR A 34 -1.50 -9.26 5.17
N ARG A 35 -1.91 -8.27 5.96
CA ARG A 35 -2.48 -8.47 7.30
C ARG A 35 -1.53 -9.30 8.19
N GLY A 36 -0.22 -9.03 8.09
CA GLY A 36 0.81 -9.71 8.87
C GLY A 36 1.14 -11.14 8.44
N LYS A 37 0.59 -11.61 7.31
CA LYS A 37 0.90 -12.94 6.76
C LYS A 37 1.64 -12.81 5.44
N LYS A 38 2.68 -13.61 5.24
CA LYS A 38 3.35 -13.73 3.94
C LYS A 38 2.46 -14.51 2.99
N VAL A 39 1.91 -13.84 1.99
CA VAL A 39 0.98 -14.40 1.01
C VAL A 39 1.65 -14.72 -0.33
N ILE A 40 2.83 -14.13 -0.59
CA ILE A 40 3.63 -14.43 -1.78
C ILE A 40 4.93 -15.10 -1.33
N ALA A 41 5.21 -16.30 -1.85
CA ALA A 41 6.50 -16.94 -1.68
C ALA A 41 7.56 -16.15 -2.47
N ALA A 42 8.74 -15.96 -1.88
CA ALA A 42 9.86 -15.38 -2.62
C ALA A 42 10.15 -16.31 -3.80
N LYS A 43 10.06 -15.78 -5.02
CA LYS A 43 10.44 -16.52 -6.22
C LYS A 43 11.96 -16.47 -6.31
N GLU A 44 12.61 -17.63 -6.35
CA GLU A 44 14.04 -17.76 -6.69
C GLU A 44 14.36 -17.16 -8.07
#